data_AF-A0A7J3DLI7-F1
#
_entry.id   AF-A0A7J3DLI7-F1
#
_cell.length_a   1.000
_cell.length_b   1.000
_cell.length_c   1.000
_cell.angle_alpha   90.00
_cell.angle_beta   90.00
_cell.angle_gamma   90.00
#
_symmetry.space_group_name_H-M   'P 1'
#
loop_
_entity.id
_entity.type
_entity.pdbx_description
1 polymer ?
#
loop_
_entity_poly.entity_id
_entity_poly.type
_entity_poly.pdbx_seq_one_letter_code
_entity_poly.pdbx_strand_id
1 'polypeptide(L)'
;MSAQRGQASITDAFFILLIVSVLAITMASVSFTYGRDVERALLSFYSEDYISSALRVLLESSIPRFVDENLLTADEVDDLLTKMKEDYANTGTFAEDTKILIKRTIDTILSPRAASYDYMLYFWTPKDYPPDPKGMPHGNESDRFIFVYLKISDVGEGNNVERKEYFCEPQIPLKEATNMVLERAPEAAKTRSITTLFTRFVQSSGEIEQKDVVVFTGLIIWHTVGILPGKGSESILTESNLNCKLIS
;
A
#
# COMPACT_ATOMS: atom_id res chain seq x y z
N MET A 1 -6.78 26.43 74.16
CA MET A 1 -7.88 26.21 73.19
C MET A 1 -7.56 26.67 71.74
N SER A 2 -6.52 27.47 71.48
CA SER A 2 -6.16 27.92 70.13
C SER A 2 -5.42 26.86 69.28
N ALA A 3 -4.59 26.01 69.89
CA ALA A 3 -3.79 25.01 69.16
C ALA A 3 -4.64 23.90 68.48
N GLN A 4 -5.72 23.46 69.11
CA GLN A 4 -6.64 22.46 68.53
C GLN A 4 -7.40 23.00 67.30
N ARG A 5 -7.72 24.31 67.28
CA ARG A 5 -8.36 24.94 66.11
C ARG A 5 -7.38 25.10 64.94
N GLY A 6 -6.10 25.38 65.22
CA GLY A 6 -5.04 25.43 64.21
C GLY A 6 -4.79 24.07 63.56
N GLN A 7 -4.69 22.99 64.34
CA GLN A 7 -4.52 21.64 63.80
C GLN A 7 -5.69 21.18 62.94
N ALA A 8 -6.93 21.47 63.34
CA ALA A 8 -8.12 21.13 62.56
C ALA A 8 -8.15 21.85 61.19
N SER A 9 -7.75 23.12 61.14
CA SER A 9 -7.69 23.88 59.88
C SER A 9 -6.63 23.37 58.91
N ILE A 10 -5.50 22.88 59.43
CA ILE A 10 -4.40 22.34 58.63
C ILE A 10 -4.80 21.00 58.01
N THR A 11 -5.47 20.13 58.78
CA THR A 11 -5.96 18.85 58.26
C THR A 11 -7.02 19.01 57.17
N ASP A 12 -7.92 20.00 57.31
CA ASP A 12 -8.96 20.30 56.31
C ASP A 12 -8.34 20.86 55.01
N ALA A 13 -7.36 21.77 55.13
CA ALA A 13 -6.60 22.28 53.99
C ALA A 13 -5.83 21.18 53.25
N PHE A 14 -5.21 20.23 53.96
CA PHE A 14 -4.54 19.07 53.34
C PHE A 14 -5.53 18.16 52.62
N PHE A 15 -6.72 17.96 53.18
CA PHE A 15 -7.75 17.14 52.56
C PHE A 15 -8.25 17.77 51.24
N ILE A 16 -8.47 19.08 51.23
CA ILE A 16 -8.85 19.83 50.03
C ILE A 16 -7.73 19.78 48.98
N LEU A 17 -6.47 19.99 49.36
CA LEU A 17 -5.33 19.90 48.44
C LEU A 17 -5.17 18.49 47.86
N LEU A 18 -5.44 17.45 48.64
CA LEU A 18 -5.43 16.07 48.16
C LEU A 18 -6.54 15.86 47.12
N ILE A 19 -7.76 16.32 47.39
CA ILE A 19 -8.87 16.20 46.44
C ILE A 19 -8.56 16.93 45.13
N VAL A 20 -8.08 18.17 45.22
CA VAL A 20 -7.75 18.99 44.03
C VAL A 20 -6.59 18.39 43.23
N SER A 21 -5.55 17.87 43.90
CA SER A 21 -4.42 17.24 43.22
C SER A 21 -4.80 15.94 42.53
N VAL A 22 -5.62 15.09 43.17
CA VAL A 22 -6.15 13.88 42.54
C VAL A 22 -6.98 14.24 41.31
N LEU A 23 -7.88 15.22 41.44
CA LEU A 23 -8.73 15.66 40.34
C LEU A 23 -7.90 16.20 39.16
N ALA A 24 -6.86 17.00 39.45
CA ALA A 24 -5.96 17.54 38.44
C ALA A 24 -5.14 16.45 37.74
N ILE A 25 -4.61 15.46 38.49
CA ILE A 25 -3.88 14.32 37.92
C ILE A 25 -4.80 13.49 37.02
N THR A 26 -6.04 13.22 37.45
CA THR A 26 -7.01 12.48 36.65
C THR A 26 -7.39 13.25 35.38
N MET A 27 -7.65 14.56 35.48
CA MET A 27 -7.94 15.40 34.31
C MET A 27 -6.78 15.44 33.31
N ALA A 28 -5.55 15.59 33.80
CA ALA A 28 -4.36 15.57 32.95
C ALA A 28 -4.21 14.21 32.26
N SER A 29 -4.35 13.11 32.98
CA SER A 29 -4.26 11.75 32.44
C SER A 29 -5.31 11.47 31.36
N VAL A 30 -6.57 11.89 31.59
CA VAL A 30 -7.64 11.76 30.60
C VAL A 30 -7.33 12.61 29.36
N SER A 31 -6.85 13.83 29.54
CA SER A 31 -6.49 14.72 28.41
C SER A 31 -5.36 14.15 27.56
N PHE A 32 -4.32 13.58 28.19
CA PHE A 32 -3.23 12.93 27.47
C PHE A 32 -3.69 11.68 26.72
N THR A 33 -4.54 10.85 27.33
CA THR A 33 -5.09 9.66 26.68
C THR A 33 -5.95 10.05 25.48
N TYR A 34 -6.85 11.01 25.66
CA TYR A 34 -7.69 11.53 24.59
C TYR A 34 -6.87 12.10 23.43
N GLY A 35 -5.83 12.90 23.73
CA GLY A 35 -4.93 13.45 22.71
C GLY A 35 -4.27 12.35 21.88
N ARG A 36 -3.75 11.30 22.54
CA ARG A 36 -3.13 10.15 21.86
C ARG A 36 -4.13 9.36 21.02
N ASP A 37 -5.34 9.18 21.50
CA ASP A 37 -6.37 8.42 20.78
C ASP A 37 -6.87 9.18 19.55
N VAL A 38 -7.03 10.50 19.66
CA VAL A 38 -7.35 11.37 18.51
C VAL A 38 -6.20 11.37 17.50
N GLU A 39 -4.96 11.48 17.95
CA GLU A 39 -3.78 11.41 17.07
C GLU A 39 -3.73 10.08 16.31
N ARG A 40 -3.91 8.94 16.99
CA ARG A 40 -3.98 7.63 16.35
C ARG A 40 -5.13 7.52 15.36
N ALA A 41 -6.32 8.00 15.74
CA ALA A 41 -7.49 7.98 14.86
C ALA A 41 -7.27 8.82 13.61
N LEU A 42 -6.67 10.01 13.74
CA LEU A 42 -6.33 10.85 12.60
C LEU A 42 -5.27 10.18 11.72
N LEU A 43 -4.20 9.63 12.29
CA LEU A 43 -3.16 8.93 11.53
C LEU A 43 -3.70 7.72 10.76
N SER A 44 -4.57 6.92 11.39
CA SER A 44 -5.22 5.77 10.75
C SER A 44 -6.17 6.21 9.63
N PHE A 45 -7.04 7.19 9.90
CA PHE A 45 -7.98 7.74 8.92
C PHE A 45 -7.25 8.35 7.70
N TYR A 46 -6.21 9.16 7.94
CA TYR A 46 -5.46 9.81 6.87
C TYR A 46 -4.55 8.90 6.06
N SER A 47 -4.30 7.68 6.53
CA SER A 47 -3.50 6.71 5.81
C SER A 47 -4.41 5.73 5.06
N GLU A 48 -5.29 4.99 5.73
CA GLU A 48 -6.10 3.97 5.05
C GLU A 48 -7.08 4.56 4.03
N ASP A 49 -7.83 5.60 4.38
CA ASP A 49 -8.83 6.20 3.48
C ASP A 49 -8.17 6.96 2.33
N TYR A 50 -7.03 7.60 2.60
CA TYR A 50 -6.23 8.24 1.56
C TYR A 50 -5.76 7.22 0.54
N ILE A 51 -5.18 6.10 0.98
CA ILE A 51 -4.63 5.09 0.09
C ILE A 51 -5.76 4.37 -0.67
N SER A 52 -6.89 4.10 -0.01
CA SER A 52 -8.08 3.54 -0.66
C SER A 52 -8.64 4.48 -1.74
N SER A 53 -8.72 5.78 -1.44
CA SER A 53 -9.16 6.79 -2.41
C SER A 53 -8.16 6.94 -3.56
N ALA A 54 -6.86 6.95 -3.27
CA ALA A 54 -5.80 6.98 -4.27
C ALA A 54 -5.91 5.78 -5.21
N LEU A 55 -6.20 4.59 -4.69
CA LEU A 55 -6.36 3.39 -5.50
C LEU A 55 -7.61 3.45 -6.38
N ARG A 56 -8.73 4.01 -5.90
CA ARG A 56 -9.91 4.25 -6.74
C ARG A 56 -9.62 5.23 -7.86
N VAL A 57 -8.97 6.35 -7.54
CA VAL A 57 -8.59 7.36 -8.54
C VAL A 57 -7.64 6.75 -9.58
N LEU A 58 -6.70 5.89 -9.19
CA LEU A 58 -5.85 5.17 -10.14
C LEU A 58 -6.69 4.36 -11.13
N LEU A 59 -7.63 3.55 -10.63
CA LEU A 59 -8.47 2.68 -11.47
C LEU A 59 -9.47 3.44 -12.35
N GLU A 60 -9.85 4.66 -11.98
CA GLU A 60 -10.80 5.51 -12.72
C GLU A 60 -10.12 6.67 -13.46
N SER A 61 -8.78 6.69 -13.51
CA SER A 61 -8.04 7.77 -14.15
C SER A 61 -8.09 7.66 -15.67
N SER A 62 -8.26 8.78 -16.35
CA SER A 62 -8.12 8.85 -17.81
C SER A 62 -6.65 8.97 -18.20
N ILE A 63 -6.24 8.22 -19.21
CA ILE A 63 -4.87 8.17 -19.73
C ILE A 63 -4.85 8.22 -21.27
N PRO A 64 -3.78 8.76 -21.87
CA PRO A 64 -3.60 8.67 -23.31
C PRO A 64 -3.41 7.21 -23.75
N ARG A 65 -3.89 6.87 -24.95
CA ARG A 65 -3.73 5.50 -25.47
C ARG A 65 -2.27 5.15 -25.74
N PHE A 66 -1.45 6.12 -26.15
CA PHE A 66 -0.02 5.94 -26.37
C PHE A 66 0.81 6.66 -25.29
N VAL A 67 1.95 6.07 -24.90
CA VAL A 67 2.80 6.57 -23.80
C VAL A 67 3.47 7.91 -24.15
N ASP A 68 3.69 8.16 -25.44
CA ASP A 68 4.38 9.36 -25.94
C ASP A 68 3.45 10.57 -26.06
N GLU A 69 2.15 10.38 -25.82
CA GLU A 69 1.14 11.42 -25.90
C GLU A 69 0.77 11.97 -24.52
N ASN A 70 0.28 13.20 -24.50
CA ASN A 70 -0.32 13.81 -23.31
C ASN A 70 -1.84 13.83 -23.45
N LEU A 71 -2.56 13.94 -22.33
CA LEU A 71 -4.03 14.02 -22.32
C LEU A 71 -4.62 15.12 -23.23
N LEU A 72 -3.87 16.19 -23.47
CA LEU A 72 -4.30 17.31 -24.33
C LEU A 72 -3.99 17.10 -25.82
N THR A 73 -3.09 16.19 -26.14
CA THR A 73 -2.57 15.96 -27.50
C THR A 73 -2.88 14.57 -28.01
N ALA A 74 -3.49 13.71 -27.18
CA ALA A 74 -3.79 12.34 -27.52
C ALA A 74 -4.95 12.28 -28.50
N ASP A 75 -4.79 11.48 -29.55
CA ASP A 75 -5.86 11.21 -30.52
C ASP A 75 -6.99 10.40 -29.86
N GLU A 76 -6.63 9.53 -28.90
CA GLU A 76 -7.55 8.69 -28.15
C GLU A 76 -7.20 8.68 -26.65
N VAL A 77 -8.23 8.84 -25.81
CA VAL A 77 -8.12 8.84 -24.35
C VAL A 77 -9.06 7.78 -23.80
N ASP A 78 -8.49 6.85 -23.03
CA ASP A 78 -9.22 5.75 -22.39
C ASP A 78 -9.07 5.84 -20.86
N ASP A 79 -9.97 5.18 -20.13
CA ASP A 79 -9.74 4.92 -18.72
C ASP A 79 -8.58 3.93 -18.55
N LEU A 80 -7.70 4.17 -17.57
CA LEU A 80 -6.54 3.33 -17.28
C LEU A 80 -6.96 1.88 -17.08
N LEU A 81 -8.05 1.65 -16.35
CA LEU A 81 -8.58 0.32 -16.16
C LEU A 81 -9.02 -0.36 -17.47
N THR A 82 -9.54 0.39 -18.44
CA THR A 82 -9.90 -0.16 -19.74
C THR A 82 -8.66 -0.63 -20.48
N LYS A 83 -7.62 0.21 -20.58
CA LYS A 83 -6.34 -0.18 -21.19
C LYS A 83 -5.71 -1.39 -20.49
N MET A 84 -5.75 -1.42 -19.16
CA MET A 84 -5.26 -2.57 -18.38
C MET A 84 -6.02 -3.86 -18.70
N LYS A 85 -7.34 -3.79 -18.87
CA LYS A 85 -8.17 -4.94 -19.25
C LYS A 85 -7.86 -5.41 -20.67
N GLU A 86 -7.69 -4.50 -21.62
CA GLU A 86 -7.35 -4.83 -23.01
C GLU A 86 -6.01 -5.55 -23.11
N ASP A 87 -4.97 -5.02 -22.46
CA ASP A 87 -3.65 -5.64 -22.42
C ASP A 87 -3.71 -7.03 -21.79
N TYR A 88 -4.37 -7.13 -20.64
CA TYR A 88 -4.49 -8.40 -19.92
C TYR A 88 -5.28 -9.44 -20.70
N ALA A 89 -6.29 -9.02 -21.49
CA ALA A 89 -7.16 -9.95 -22.20
C ALA A 89 -6.41 -10.84 -23.18
N ASN A 90 -5.36 -10.31 -23.80
CA ASN A 90 -4.61 -11.01 -24.85
C ASN A 90 -3.44 -11.82 -24.29
N THR A 91 -2.65 -11.25 -23.37
CA THR A 91 -1.38 -11.85 -22.92
C THR A 91 -1.46 -12.41 -21.50
N GLY A 92 -2.45 -12.00 -20.70
CA GLY A 92 -2.51 -12.27 -19.27
C GLY A 92 -1.48 -11.49 -18.44
N THR A 93 -0.83 -10.47 -19.02
CA THR A 93 0.11 -9.57 -18.36
C THR A 93 -0.08 -8.13 -18.88
N PHE A 94 0.49 -7.13 -18.20
CA PHE A 94 0.47 -5.75 -18.73
C PHE A 94 1.63 -5.51 -19.68
N ALA A 95 1.38 -4.81 -20.79
CA ALA A 95 2.45 -4.34 -21.66
C ALA A 95 3.31 -3.29 -20.93
N GLU A 96 4.57 -3.12 -21.34
CA GLU A 96 5.50 -2.17 -20.72
C GLU A 96 4.93 -0.74 -20.71
N ASP A 97 4.27 -0.36 -21.81
CA ASP A 97 3.59 0.92 -21.96
C ASP A 97 2.52 1.16 -20.88
N THR A 98 1.68 0.15 -20.63
CA THR A 98 0.67 0.20 -19.58
C THR A 98 1.30 0.26 -18.19
N LYS A 99 2.40 -0.47 -17.96
CA LYS A 99 3.14 -0.38 -16.69
C LYS A 99 3.67 1.04 -16.45
N ILE A 100 4.18 1.70 -17.49
CA ILE A 100 4.66 3.09 -17.43
C ILE A 100 3.50 4.05 -17.15
N LEU A 101 2.33 3.86 -17.78
CA LEU A 101 1.15 4.69 -17.51
C LEU A 101 0.62 4.50 -16.08
N ILE A 102 0.58 3.27 -15.58
CA ILE A 102 0.23 2.98 -14.18
C ILE A 102 1.20 3.71 -13.25
N LYS A 103 2.51 3.60 -13.49
CA LYS A 103 3.57 4.30 -12.74
C LYS A 103 3.33 5.82 -12.72
N ARG A 104 3.22 6.46 -13.90
CA ARG A 104 3.04 7.92 -14.00
C ARG A 104 1.78 8.37 -13.26
N THR A 105 0.71 7.59 -13.35
CA THR A 105 -0.55 7.90 -12.69
C THR A 105 -0.43 7.79 -11.17
N ILE A 106 0.13 6.70 -10.65
CA ILE A 106 0.27 6.54 -9.20
C ILE A 106 1.28 7.55 -8.62
N ASP A 107 2.36 7.86 -9.35
CA ASP A 107 3.31 8.91 -8.97
C ASP A 107 2.63 10.27 -8.87
N THR A 108 1.71 10.57 -9.79
CA THR A 108 0.94 11.83 -9.79
C THR A 108 -0.02 11.88 -8.60
N ILE A 109 -0.77 10.80 -8.35
CA ILE A 109 -1.72 10.70 -7.24
C ILE A 109 -1.00 10.81 -5.89
N LEU A 110 0.16 10.15 -5.76
CA LEU A 110 0.94 10.14 -4.53
C LEU A 110 1.92 11.32 -4.41
N SER A 111 2.09 12.15 -5.45
CA SER A 111 3.03 13.28 -5.47
C SER A 111 2.97 14.20 -4.25
N PRO A 112 1.80 14.52 -3.64
CA PRO A 112 1.76 15.40 -2.47
C PRO A 112 2.46 14.80 -1.25
N ARG A 113 2.66 13.47 -1.23
CA ARG A 113 3.26 12.70 -0.13
C ARG A 113 4.46 11.86 -0.56
N ALA A 114 4.83 11.85 -1.85
CA ALA A 114 5.85 10.98 -2.41
C ALA A 114 7.26 11.17 -1.81
N ALA A 115 7.53 12.30 -1.14
CA ALA A 115 8.81 12.55 -0.50
C ALA A 115 9.00 11.83 0.84
N SER A 116 7.90 11.50 1.53
CA SER A 116 7.88 11.00 2.91
C SER A 116 7.49 9.53 3.02
N TYR A 117 7.10 8.93 1.89
CA TYR A 117 6.56 7.58 1.86
C TYR A 117 7.10 6.78 0.68
N ASP A 118 7.39 5.53 0.97
CA ASP A 118 7.63 4.47 0.01
C ASP A 118 6.34 3.67 -0.16
N TYR A 119 6.19 2.96 -1.28
CA TYR A 119 4.97 2.22 -1.55
C TYR A 119 5.14 1.04 -2.50
N MET A 120 4.23 0.09 -2.36
CA MET A 120 4.10 -1.10 -3.20
C MET A 120 2.67 -1.20 -3.71
N LEU A 121 2.51 -1.07 -5.03
CA LEU A 121 1.28 -1.33 -5.76
C LEU A 121 1.33 -2.73 -6.35
N TYR A 122 0.29 -3.52 -6.18
CA TYR A 122 0.25 -4.88 -6.71
C TYR A 122 -1.10 -5.25 -7.32
N PHE A 123 -1.05 -6.08 -8.36
CA PHE A 123 -2.20 -6.70 -9.03
C PHE A 123 -1.98 -8.20 -9.07
N TRP A 124 -2.96 -8.96 -8.57
CA TRP A 124 -2.84 -10.41 -8.47
C TRP A 124 -4.17 -11.12 -8.70
N THR A 125 -4.07 -12.40 -9.07
CA THR A 125 -5.23 -13.27 -9.27
C THR A 125 -5.06 -14.54 -8.42
N PRO A 126 -6.10 -15.04 -7.76
CA PRO A 126 -6.02 -16.33 -7.08
C PRO A 126 -5.80 -17.44 -8.11
N LYS A 127 -5.00 -18.45 -7.75
CA LYS A 127 -4.72 -19.63 -8.59
C LYS A 127 -5.95 -20.30 -9.18
N ASP A 128 -7.08 -20.19 -8.50
CA ASP A 128 -8.30 -20.97 -8.77
C ASP A 128 -9.34 -20.22 -9.61
N TYR A 129 -9.01 -19.08 -10.23
CA TYR A 129 -10.02 -18.28 -10.94
C TYR A 129 -9.69 -17.93 -12.41
N PRO A 130 -10.60 -18.28 -13.36
CA PRO A 130 -11.69 -19.24 -13.17
C PRO A 130 -11.12 -20.66 -12.99
N PRO A 131 -11.82 -21.54 -12.25
CA PRO A 131 -11.38 -22.91 -12.05
C PRO A 131 -11.23 -23.61 -13.39
N ASP A 132 -10.11 -24.31 -13.60
CA ASP A 132 -9.93 -25.13 -14.78
C ASP A 132 -11.02 -26.22 -14.80
N PRO A 133 -11.88 -26.29 -15.83
CA PRO A 133 -12.90 -27.34 -15.92
C PRO A 133 -12.31 -28.76 -15.98
N LYS A 134 -11.00 -28.90 -16.23
CA LYS A 134 -10.29 -30.19 -16.28
C LYS A 134 -9.47 -30.51 -15.03
N GLY A 135 -9.44 -29.62 -14.03
CA GLY A 135 -8.72 -29.84 -12.77
C GLY A 135 -7.23 -30.14 -12.93
N MET A 136 -6.59 -29.72 -14.05
CA MET A 136 -5.18 -29.98 -14.27
C MET A 136 -4.35 -28.86 -13.63
N PRO A 137 -3.41 -29.19 -12.73
CA PRO A 137 -2.49 -28.20 -12.17
C PRO A 137 -1.49 -27.81 -13.26
N HIS A 138 -1.77 -26.74 -14.00
CA HIS A 138 -0.81 -26.16 -14.91
C HIS A 138 0.22 -25.33 -14.15
N GLY A 139 1.40 -25.93 -13.97
CA GLY A 139 2.67 -25.24 -13.72
C GLY A 139 2.94 -24.87 -12.27
N ASN A 140 4.24 -24.75 -11.96
CA ASN A 140 4.75 -24.44 -10.62
C ASN A 140 4.02 -23.26 -9.96
N GLU A 141 3.88 -23.41 -8.65
CA GLU A 141 2.95 -22.76 -7.75
C GLU A 141 3.25 -21.28 -7.38
N SER A 142 3.69 -20.42 -8.30
CA SER A 142 3.66 -18.97 -8.06
C SER A 142 2.30 -18.41 -8.48
N ASP A 143 1.48 -18.02 -7.50
CA ASP A 143 0.10 -17.57 -7.69
C ASP A 143 0.01 -16.44 -8.73
N ARG A 144 -0.53 -16.74 -9.93
CA ARG A 144 -0.60 -15.87 -11.14
C ARG A 144 -0.65 -14.37 -10.83
N PHE A 145 0.53 -13.78 -10.78
CA PHE A 145 0.77 -12.36 -10.56
C PHE A 145 0.61 -11.60 -11.86
N ILE A 146 0.03 -10.41 -11.80
CA ILE A 146 -0.11 -9.55 -12.98
C ILE A 146 0.99 -8.49 -12.98
N PHE A 147 1.22 -7.83 -11.84
CA PHE A 147 2.13 -6.68 -11.77
C PHE A 147 2.45 -6.27 -10.33
N VAL A 148 3.72 -5.95 -10.05
CA VAL A 148 4.12 -5.23 -8.83
C VAL A 148 4.95 -4.01 -9.23
N TYR A 149 4.49 -2.83 -8.81
CA TYR A 149 5.28 -1.61 -8.86
C TYR A 149 5.72 -1.23 -7.46
N LEU A 150 7.01 -0.96 -7.34
CA LEU A 150 7.64 -0.72 -6.06
C LEU A 150 8.52 0.51 -6.11
N LYS A 151 8.28 1.42 -5.18
CA LYS A 151 9.12 2.59 -4.95
C LYS A 151 9.68 2.52 -3.53
N ILE A 152 11.00 2.51 -3.45
CA ILE A 152 11.72 2.48 -2.18
C ILE A 152 12.80 3.55 -2.17
N SER A 153 13.03 4.11 -1.00
CA SER A 153 14.12 5.02 -0.74
C SER A 153 15.29 4.25 -0.11
N ASP A 154 16.44 4.31 -0.76
CA ASP A 154 17.70 3.73 -0.32
C ASP A 154 18.61 4.82 0.27
N VAL A 155 19.35 4.50 1.33
CA VAL A 155 20.31 5.45 1.92
C VAL A 155 21.68 5.11 1.34
N GLY A 156 22.10 5.86 0.34
CA GLY A 156 23.40 5.70 -0.31
C GLY A 156 24.56 6.10 0.59
N GLU A 157 25.78 5.80 0.13
CA GLU A 157 27.01 6.25 0.80
C GLU A 157 27.01 7.79 0.91
N GLY A 158 27.08 8.29 2.14
CA GLY A 158 27.10 9.74 2.43
C GLY A 158 25.77 10.36 2.88
N ASN A 159 24.82 9.56 3.41
CA ASN A 159 23.50 10.02 3.88
C ASN A 159 22.59 10.62 2.80
N ASN A 160 22.91 10.39 1.52
CA ASN A 160 22.03 10.78 0.43
C ASN A 160 20.92 9.73 0.26
N VAL A 161 19.67 10.19 0.26
CA VAL A 161 18.51 9.33 0.00
C VAL A 161 18.31 9.23 -1.50
N GLU A 162 18.60 8.06 -2.07
CA GLU A 162 18.35 7.73 -3.47
C GLU A 162 17.03 6.99 -3.59
N ARG A 163 16.13 7.46 -4.46
CA ARG A 163 14.84 6.77 -4.70
C ARG A 163 15.00 5.82 -5.87
N LYS A 164 14.65 4.56 -5.65
CA LYS A 164 14.70 3.50 -6.67
C LYS A 164 13.30 2.98 -6.92
N GLU A 165 12.99 2.78 -8.18
CA GLU A 165 11.68 2.37 -8.66
C GLU A 165 11.83 1.10 -9.48
N TYR A 166 10.95 0.12 -9.25
CA TYR A 166 11.07 -1.22 -9.80
C TYR A 166 9.75 -1.74 -10.33
N PHE A 167 9.82 -2.48 -11.44
CA PHE A 167 8.79 -3.42 -11.84
C PHE A 167 9.24 -4.82 -11.42
N CYS A 168 8.43 -5.50 -10.61
CA CYS A 168 8.80 -6.78 -10.02
C CYS A 168 7.85 -7.91 -10.44
N GLU A 169 8.43 -9.10 -10.58
CA GLU A 169 7.73 -10.37 -10.78
C GLU A 169 7.98 -11.27 -9.57
N PRO A 170 7.11 -11.19 -8.54
CA PRO A 170 7.30 -11.93 -7.28
C PRO A 170 7.50 -13.43 -7.50
N GLN A 171 8.62 -13.95 -6.98
CA GLN A 171 8.93 -15.38 -6.97
C GLN A 171 8.28 -16.12 -5.79
N ILE A 172 7.89 -15.37 -4.75
CA ILE A 172 7.19 -15.84 -3.55
C ILE A 172 5.70 -15.47 -3.61
N PRO A 173 4.80 -16.21 -2.92
CA PRO A 173 3.38 -15.88 -2.84
C PRO A 173 3.12 -14.44 -2.36
N LEU A 174 2.10 -13.76 -2.91
CA LEU A 174 1.85 -12.34 -2.59
C LEU A 174 1.62 -12.12 -1.11
N LYS A 175 0.93 -13.08 -0.47
CA LYS A 175 0.65 -13.04 0.95
C LYS A 175 1.95 -13.01 1.76
N GLU A 176 2.94 -13.78 1.34
CA GLU A 176 4.26 -13.80 1.99
C GLU A 176 4.99 -12.47 1.74
N ALA A 177 5.05 -11.99 0.49
CA ALA A 177 5.67 -10.70 0.16
C ALA A 177 5.03 -9.53 0.93
N THR A 178 3.70 -9.46 0.96
CA THR A 178 2.98 -8.40 1.69
C THR A 178 3.15 -8.53 3.20
N ASN A 179 3.16 -9.74 3.75
CA ASN A 179 3.44 -9.95 5.17
C ASN A 179 4.86 -9.50 5.54
N MET A 180 5.87 -9.81 4.72
CA MET A 180 7.24 -9.36 4.96
C MET A 180 7.36 -7.83 5.03
N VAL A 181 6.62 -7.12 4.17
CA VAL A 181 6.56 -5.65 4.19
C VAL A 181 5.90 -5.17 5.48
N LEU A 182 4.74 -5.72 5.85
CA LEU A 182 3.98 -5.32 7.04
C LEU A 182 4.70 -5.67 8.36
N GLU A 183 5.44 -6.77 8.41
CA GLU A 183 6.22 -7.16 9.59
C GLU A 183 7.38 -6.21 9.84
N ARG A 184 7.95 -5.63 8.78
CA ARG A 184 9.14 -4.77 8.87
C ARG A 184 8.82 -3.28 8.91
N ALA A 185 7.68 -2.91 8.35
CA ALA A 185 7.09 -1.60 8.50
C ALA A 185 5.76 -1.76 9.26
N PRO A 186 5.77 -1.89 10.60
CA PRO A 186 4.55 -2.06 11.39
C PRO A 186 3.62 -0.85 11.32
N GLU A 187 4.15 0.32 10.94
CA GLU A 187 3.38 1.54 10.68
C GLU A 187 2.91 1.64 9.23
N ALA A 188 3.16 0.63 8.39
CA ALA A 188 2.68 0.60 7.03
C ALA A 188 1.16 0.56 7.01
N ALA A 189 0.56 1.45 6.23
CA ALA A 189 -0.85 1.43 5.94
C ALA A 189 -1.10 0.62 4.66
N LYS A 190 -2.07 -0.28 4.72
CA LYS A 190 -2.46 -1.15 3.61
C LYS A 190 -3.91 -0.91 3.25
N THR A 191 -4.20 -0.75 1.96
CA THR A 191 -5.59 -0.66 1.49
C THR A 191 -6.33 -1.96 1.71
N ARG A 192 -7.64 -1.86 1.92
CA ARG A 192 -8.55 -2.96 1.55
C ARG A 192 -8.40 -3.21 0.05
N SER A 193 -8.08 -4.45 -0.32
CA SER A 193 -7.91 -4.81 -1.73
C SER A 193 -9.18 -4.47 -2.52
N ILE A 194 -9.02 -3.81 -3.67
CA ILE A 194 -10.12 -3.56 -4.60
C ILE A 194 -10.17 -4.72 -5.58
N THR A 195 -11.37 -5.27 -5.76
CA THR A 195 -11.61 -6.39 -6.66
C THR A 195 -12.19 -5.89 -7.97
N THR A 196 -11.57 -6.26 -9.09
CA THR A 196 -11.99 -5.88 -10.43
C THR A 196 -12.09 -7.12 -11.32
N LEU A 197 -13.09 -7.16 -12.18
CA LEU A 197 -13.25 -8.23 -13.16
C LEU A 197 -12.54 -7.86 -14.45
N PHE A 198 -11.60 -8.72 -14.86
CA PHE A 198 -10.91 -8.66 -16.14
C PHE A 198 -11.42 -9.79 -17.01
N THR A 199 -11.27 -9.64 -18.31
CA THR A 199 -11.57 -10.71 -19.26
C THR A 199 -10.25 -11.24 -19.81
N ARG A 200 -10.18 -12.55 -20.07
CA ARG A 200 -9.04 -13.22 -20.69
C ARG A 200 -9.50 -14.14 -21.81
N PHE A 201 -8.84 -14.06 -22.97
CA PHE A 201 -9.02 -15.02 -24.03
C PHE A 201 -8.08 -16.21 -23.80
N VAL A 202 -8.65 -17.39 -23.63
CA VAL A 202 -7.91 -18.64 -23.39
C VAL A 202 -8.18 -19.58 -24.54
N GLN A 203 -7.13 -20.05 -25.20
CA GLN A 203 -7.26 -21.05 -26.24
C GLN A 203 -7.44 -22.44 -25.59
N SER A 204 -8.64 -23.00 -25.70
CA SER A 204 -8.99 -24.31 -25.16
C SER A 204 -9.44 -25.20 -26.32
N SER A 205 -8.71 -26.29 -26.58
CA SER A 205 -9.09 -27.29 -27.60
C SER A 205 -9.34 -26.74 -29.02
N GLY A 206 -8.64 -25.65 -29.40
CA GLY A 206 -8.76 -25.06 -30.74
C GLY A 206 -9.83 -23.96 -30.87
N GLU A 207 -10.63 -23.74 -29.82
CA GLU A 207 -11.56 -22.61 -29.73
C GLU A 207 -11.02 -21.54 -28.77
N ILE A 208 -11.34 -20.28 -29.06
CA ILE A 208 -11.01 -19.14 -28.19
C ILE A 208 -12.17 -18.98 -27.21
N GLU A 209 -11.94 -19.32 -25.95
CA GLU A 209 -12.90 -19.11 -24.87
C GLU A 209 -12.61 -17.77 -24.18
N GLN A 210 -13.65 -16.97 -23.99
CA GLN A 210 -13.60 -15.79 -23.15
C GLN A 210 -13.86 -16.19 -21.70
N LYS A 211 -12.95 -15.82 -20.79
CA LYS A 211 -13.00 -16.17 -19.37
C LYS A 211 -12.86 -14.92 -18.50
N ASP A 212 -13.77 -14.77 -17.56
CA ASP A 212 -13.65 -13.69 -16.57
C ASP A 212 -12.68 -14.10 -15.47
N VAL A 213 -11.78 -13.17 -15.13
CA VAL A 213 -10.72 -13.32 -14.15
C VAL A 213 -10.90 -12.24 -13.09
N VAL A 214 -11.00 -12.66 -11.83
CA VAL A 214 -11.05 -11.74 -10.70
C VAL A 214 -9.64 -11.28 -10.37
N VAL A 215 -9.39 -9.98 -10.52
CA VAL A 215 -8.13 -9.31 -10.20
C VAL A 215 -8.28 -8.53 -8.91
N PHE A 216 -7.36 -8.75 -7.99
CA PHE A 216 -7.25 -8.00 -6.75
C PHE A 216 -6.12 -6.99 -6.87
N THR A 217 -6.44 -5.74 -6.56
CA THR A 217 -5.49 -4.65 -6.54
C THR A 217 -5.28 -4.17 -5.12
N GLY A 218 -4.05 -3.89 -4.73
CA GLY A 218 -3.79 -3.28 -3.43
C GLY A 218 -2.57 -2.38 -3.45
N LEU A 219 -2.54 -1.46 -2.49
CA LEU A 219 -1.48 -0.50 -2.28
C LEU A 219 -1.06 -0.53 -0.81
N ILE A 220 0.23 -0.66 -0.57
CA ILE A 220 0.84 -0.54 0.77
C ILE A 220 1.73 0.68 0.73
N ILE A 221 1.59 1.57 1.72
CA ILE A 221 2.40 2.76 1.88
C ILE A 221 3.03 2.73 3.27
N TRP A 222 4.32 3.06 3.37
CA TRP A 222 5.02 3.18 4.65
C TRP A 222 5.93 4.40 4.64
N HIS A 223 6.25 4.91 5.82
CA HIS A 223 7.19 6.02 5.94
C HIS A 223 8.57 5.63 5.39
N THR A 224 9.25 6.57 4.76
CA THR A 224 10.63 6.39 4.29
C THR A 224 11.57 6.23 5.50
N VAL A 225 11.77 5.00 5.97
CA VAL A 225 12.61 4.67 7.13
C VAL A 225 13.78 3.78 6.70
N GLY A 226 14.59 4.25 5.75
CA GLY A 226 15.76 3.53 5.25
C GLY A 226 15.42 2.13 4.68
N ILE A 227 16.45 1.43 4.20
CA ILE A 227 16.30 0.10 3.60
C ILE A 227 15.62 -0.82 4.61
N LEU A 228 14.43 -1.34 4.29
CA LEU A 228 13.83 -2.39 5.11
C LEU A 228 14.74 -3.63 5.03
N PRO A 229 15.41 -4.04 6.13
CA PRO A 229 16.40 -5.10 6.08
C PRO A 229 15.71 -6.44 5.90
N GLY A 230 16.09 -7.15 4.84
CA GLY A 230 15.98 -8.57 4.48
C GLY A 230 16.25 -9.56 5.62
N LYS A 231 15.93 -10.84 5.37
CA LYS A 231 16.31 -11.90 6.31
C LYS A 231 17.83 -12.09 6.15
N GLY A 232 18.60 -11.83 7.21
CA GLY A 232 20.06 -11.98 7.17
C GLY A 232 20.82 -10.82 6.52
N SER A 233 20.42 -9.57 6.76
CA SER A 233 21.11 -8.33 6.30
C SER A 233 21.07 -7.99 4.79
N GLU A 234 20.44 -8.82 3.97
CA GLU A 234 20.04 -8.43 2.60
C GLU A 234 18.95 -7.34 2.68
N SER A 235 18.59 -6.61 1.62
CA SER A 235 17.38 -5.76 1.63
C SER A 235 16.14 -6.64 1.44
N ILE A 236 14.93 -6.20 1.81
CA ILE A 236 13.67 -6.92 1.45
C ILE A 236 13.62 -7.20 -0.08
N LEU A 237 14.34 -6.41 -0.86
CA LEU A 237 14.27 -6.26 -2.31
C LEU A 237 15.59 -6.57 -2.99
N THR A 238 16.32 -7.59 -2.54
CA THR A 238 17.37 -8.18 -3.36
C THR A 238 16.74 -8.91 -4.55
N GLU A 239 17.48 -8.96 -5.68
CA GLU A 239 17.08 -9.64 -6.93
C GLU A 239 16.57 -11.08 -6.72
N SER A 240 16.96 -11.71 -5.60
CA SER A 240 16.60 -13.07 -5.22
C SER A 240 15.13 -13.29 -4.84
N ASN A 241 14.38 -12.28 -4.36
CA ASN A 241 13.03 -12.50 -3.79
C ASN A 241 11.88 -12.11 -4.74
N LEU A 242 12.06 -11.03 -5.52
CA LEU A 242 10.97 -10.44 -6.30
C LEU A 242 11.30 -10.26 -7.80
N ASN A 243 12.47 -10.71 -8.28
CA ASN A 243 12.94 -10.54 -9.67
C ASN A 243 12.57 -9.15 -10.23
N CYS A 244 13.20 -8.11 -9.68
CA CYS A 244 12.84 -6.72 -9.96
C CYS A 244 13.73 -6.13 -11.04
N LYS A 245 13.14 -5.49 -12.05
CA LYS A 245 13.81 -4.67 -13.04
C LYS A 245 13.78 -3.21 -12.59
N LEU A 246 14.95 -2.59 -12.43
CA LEU A 246 15.06 -1.16 -12.14
C LEU A 246 14.49 -0.35 -13.30
N ILE A 247 13.70 0.65 -12.97
CA ILE A 247 13.12 1.60 -13.93
C ILE A 247 14.05 2.82 -13.96
N SER A 248 14.72 3.03 -15.09
CA SER A 248 15.58 4.19 -15.36
C SER A 248 14.78 5.42 -15.73
#